data_AF-A0A2V0NZP7-F1
#
_entry.id   AF-A0A2V0NZP7-F1
#
_cell.length_a   1.000
_cell.length_b   1.000
_cell.length_c   1.000
_cell.angle_alpha   90.00
_cell.angle_beta   90.00
_cell.angle_gamma   90.00
#
_symmetry.space_group_name_H-M   'P 1'
#
loop_
_entity.id
_entity.type
_entity.pdbx_description
1 polymer ?
#
loop_
_entity_poly.entity_id
_entity_poly.type
_entity_poly.pdbx_seq_one_letter_code
_entity_poly.pdbx_strand_id
1 'polypeptide(L)'
;MAGLKKYLDQLRSLPEEVPIEPELKPERQKQDKKIREEQDLAAGAVMQAELAPGNAAGPAPRDGDLVFVHVTVKAASGAALFSTRAADGGAGHPIAFLLGKGRRAPRGWELALLAMRRGGRKLVRVGPAYGYSHPDCRMEPPPGVEPSQPLSFDLELLDWVEAERARATGDGEDLLKVVLTESTHWEMARAPNEVAFSLRASALAPAGGLGGGAAYFEPGSPLSLQLGACALPAGVEQALATMSQGERSVVIVPAALMAPPPAAAAAGGDGGGAAACVVPPPPQGAVQVQLEIELQQLVQVRDMTGDGGVLKRRLRPGRGEFPVDCPLNDTTVRIHYRARQAGGAGDAWAFDTAAAAGGGGGGGGGAPLEVDTGCGELPEAVELCARLMVPGELARAVAQPRYAYQGRDDAPAGVRPEAAVEFEVELVDFEREGHWANLSWEERWALLDRLKARGNALYKAGKHKYASNRYQRILQLVDSTRDFEDQEAIDRSDGYKLAALGNLALCELGLGEGARAAEWCDKALKLEPDSAKFLFRKAKALSLKGDHEEADGLLSEAARLDPSIASDADRERAANRARLRAAEDRQRKGFGGFFKPQKAAAAGAAAVPAQG
;
A
#
# COMPACT_ATOMS: atom_id res chain seq x y z
N MET A 1 10.55 -52.60 51.09
CA MET A 1 10.91 -53.02 49.71
C MET A 1 9.93 -52.55 48.63
N ALA A 2 8.61 -52.46 48.88
CA ALA A 2 7.64 -52.05 47.85
C ALA A 2 7.71 -50.57 47.42
N GLY A 3 8.09 -49.65 48.32
CA GLY A 3 8.19 -48.22 48.01
C GLY A 3 9.35 -47.85 47.07
N LEU A 4 10.51 -48.51 47.23
CA LEU A 4 11.69 -48.23 46.42
C LEU A 4 11.50 -48.70 44.97
N LYS A 5 10.83 -49.82 44.76
CA LYS A 5 10.50 -50.32 43.43
C LYS A 5 9.57 -49.37 42.69
N LYS A 6 8.53 -48.86 43.38
CA LYS A 6 7.59 -47.89 42.82
C LYS A 6 8.26 -46.55 42.47
N TYR A 7 9.23 -46.11 43.27
CA TYR A 7 10.02 -44.91 42.99
C TYR A 7 10.96 -45.07 41.80
N LEU A 8 11.62 -46.23 41.67
CA LEU A 8 12.49 -46.53 40.52
C LEU A 8 11.72 -46.72 39.22
N ASP A 9 10.52 -47.31 39.27
CA ASP A 9 9.65 -47.43 38.10
C ASP A 9 9.07 -46.06 37.67
N GLN A 10 8.84 -45.14 38.62
CA GLN A 10 8.51 -43.74 38.31
C GLN A 10 9.66 -42.99 37.66
N LEU A 11 10.90 -43.16 38.14
CA LEU A 11 12.08 -42.54 37.52
C LEU A 11 12.34 -43.04 36.09
N ARG A 12 12.05 -44.31 35.80
CA ARG A 12 12.23 -44.90 34.46
C ARG A 12 11.13 -44.55 33.46
N SER A 13 10.00 -44.01 33.93
CA SER A 13 8.87 -43.59 33.09
C SER A 13 8.83 -42.08 32.84
N LEU A 14 9.78 -41.32 33.40
CA LEU A 14 10.02 -39.95 32.99
C LEU A 14 10.62 -39.95 31.57
N PRO A 15 10.17 -39.07 30.67
CA PRO A 15 10.79 -38.90 29.36
C PRO A 15 12.28 -38.56 29.54
N GLU A 16 13.16 -39.11 28.69
CA GLU A 16 14.57 -38.70 28.64
C GLU A 16 14.63 -37.17 28.59
N GLU A 17 15.36 -36.57 29.53
CA GLU A 17 15.69 -35.14 29.46
C GLU A 17 16.41 -34.93 28.12
N VAL A 18 15.72 -34.30 27.17
CA VAL A 18 16.36 -33.73 25.98
C VAL A 18 17.40 -32.77 26.53
N PRO A 19 18.70 -32.95 26.22
CA PRO A 19 19.69 -31.97 26.61
C PRO A 19 19.27 -30.63 26.02
N ILE A 20 18.85 -29.71 26.87
CA ILE A 20 18.72 -28.31 26.47
C ILE A 20 20.16 -27.85 26.31
N GLU A 21 20.72 -28.00 25.11
CA GLU A 21 21.96 -27.30 24.77
C GLU A 21 21.69 -25.82 25.05
N PRO A 22 22.42 -25.19 25.99
CA PRO A 22 22.19 -23.79 26.30
C PRO A 22 22.43 -23.01 25.01
N GLU A 23 21.44 -22.23 24.58
CA GLU A 23 21.60 -21.31 23.44
C GLU A 23 22.93 -20.57 23.60
N LEU A 24 23.92 -20.97 22.78
CA LEU A 24 25.25 -20.41 22.83
C LEU A 24 25.11 -18.91 22.58
N LYS A 25 25.55 -18.07 23.53
CA LYS A 25 25.59 -16.62 23.37
C LYS A 25 26.15 -16.27 21.98
N PRO A 26 25.57 -15.31 21.24
CA PRO A 26 25.97 -15.00 19.85
C PRO A 26 27.47 -14.74 19.67
N GLU A 27 28.14 -14.24 20.71
CA GLU A 27 29.59 -14.01 20.72
C GLU A 27 30.41 -15.31 20.69
N ARG A 28 29.96 -16.36 21.39
CA ARG A 28 30.62 -17.67 21.37
C ARG A 28 30.48 -18.33 20.00
N GLN A 29 29.29 -18.27 19.39
CA GLN A 29 29.09 -18.79 18.03
C GLN A 29 30.00 -18.11 16.99
N LYS A 30 30.17 -16.78 17.10
CA LYS A 30 31.10 -16.01 16.26
C LYS A 30 32.55 -16.44 16.50
N GLN A 31 32.93 -16.63 17.76
CA GLN A 31 34.28 -17.07 18.12
C GLN A 31 34.57 -18.49 17.62
N ASP A 32 33.64 -19.43 17.81
CA ASP A 32 33.77 -20.82 17.36
C ASP A 32 33.85 -20.90 15.83
N LYS A 33 33.03 -20.12 15.12
CA LYS A 33 33.11 -20.00 13.65
C LYS A 33 34.48 -19.49 13.20
N LYS A 34 35.04 -18.50 13.89
CA LYS A 34 36.37 -17.96 13.60
C LYS A 34 37.48 -18.98 13.86
N ILE A 35 37.43 -19.67 15.00
CA ILE A 35 38.40 -20.72 15.34
C ILE A 35 38.37 -21.85 14.30
N ARG A 36 37.18 -22.28 13.90
CA ARG A 36 37.01 -23.29 12.85
C ARG A 36 37.58 -22.82 11.51
N GLU A 37 37.29 -21.59 11.12
CA GLU A 37 37.84 -21.01 9.88
C GLU A 37 39.38 -20.99 9.91
N GLU A 38 39.99 -20.58 11.03
CA GLU A 38 41.45 -20.58 11.20
C GLU A 38 42.04 -22.00 11.13
N GLN A 39 41.39 -22.99 11.74
CA GLN A 39 41.80 -24.40 11.67
C GLN A 39 41.72 -24.96 10.24
N ASP A 40 40.61 -24.71 9.54
CA ASP A 40 40.40 -25.14 8.17
C ASP A 40 41.42 -24.48 7.22
N LEU A 41 41.71 -23.18 7.41
CA LEU A 41 42.76 -22.48 6.66
C LEU A 41 44.15 -23.07 6.93
N ALA A 42 44.48 -23.38 8.18
CA ALA A 42 45.73 -24.03 8.54
C ALA A 42 45.84 -25.45 7.96
N ALA A 43 44.71 -26.15 7.79
CA ALA A 43 44.62 -27.45 7.14
C ALA A 43 44.65 -27.38 5.60
N GLY A 44 44.75 -26.18 5.01
CA GLY A 44 44.83 -25.99 3.56
C GLY A 44 43.48 -26.03 2.85
N ALA A 45 42.37 -25.73 3.54
CA ALA A 45 41.04 -25.64 2.91
C ALA A 45 40.96 -24.55 1.82
N VAL A 46 41.81 -23.52 1.93
CA VAL A 46 42.03 -22.49 0.91
C VAL A 46 43.52 -22.38 0.64
N MET A 47 43.93 -22.71 -0.57
CA MET A 47 45.32 -22.59 -1.03
C MET A 47 45.43 -21.44 -2.02
N GLN A 48 46.41 -20.56 -1.84
CA GLN A 48 46.59 -19.37 -2.69
C GLN A 48 47.98 -19.35 -3.31
N ALA A 49 48.08 -18.96 -4.58
CA ALA A 49 49.32 -18.69 -5.28
C ALA A 49 49.23 -17.32 -5.97
N GLU A 50 50.26 -16.49 -5.80
CA GLU A 50 50.35 -15.21 -6.51
C GLU A 50 50.81 -15.45 -7.95
N LEU A 51 50.03 -14.94 -8.91
CA LEU A 51 50.34 -15.05 -10.34
C LEU A 51 50.96 -13.76 -10.87
N ALA A 52 50.51 -12.61 -10.37
CA ALA A 52 51.10 -11.31 -10.67
C ALA A 52 50.94 -10.37 -9.47
N PRO A 53 52.00 -9.64 -9.07
CA PRO A 53 51.90 -8.68 -7.98
C PRO A 53 51.04 -7.49 -8.41
N GLY A 54 50.23 -6.99 -7.47
CA GLY A 54 49.55 -5.70 -7.64
C GLY A 54 50.47 -4.52 -7.31
N ASN A 55 49.91 -3.32 -7.30
CA ASN A 55 50.63 -2.13 -6.86
C ASN A 55 51.04 -2.26 -5.38
N ALA A 56 52.31 -2.57 -5.12
CA ALA A 56 52.85 -2.86 -3.80
C ALA A 56 52.74 -1.68 -2.81
N ALA A 57 52.71 -0.44 -3.30
CA ALA A 57 52.55 0.76 -2.48
C ALA A 57 51.09 1.10 -2.15
N GLY A 58 50.12 0.39 -2.76
CA GLY A 58 48.70 0.66 -2.60
C GLY A 58 48.07 0.00 -1.36
N PRO A 59 46.90 0.50 -0.91
CA PRO A 59 46.10 -0.18 0.10
C PRO A 59 45.49 -1.49 -0.44
N ALA A 60 45.03 -2.33 0.48
CA ALA A 60 44.17 -3.48 0.20
C ALA A 60 42.69 -3.07 0.38
N PRO A 61 41.73 -3.73 -0.30
CA PRO A 61 40.32 -3.52 -0.04
C PRO A 61 39.95 -4.00 1.37
N ARG A 62 38.88 -3.43 1.92
CA ARG A 62 38.35 -3.73 3.26
C ARG A 62 36.95 -4.32 3.15
N ASP A 63 36.48 -4.92 4.23
CA ASP A 63 35.10 -5.37 4.33
C ASP A 63 34.13 -4.20 4.08
N GLY A 64 33.23 -4.40 3.12
CA GLY A 64 32.23 -3.45 2.64
C GLY A 64 32.62 -2.71 1.36
N ASP A 65 33.89 -2.73 0.93
CA ASP A 65 34.29 -2.07 -0.32
C ASP A 65 33.61 -2.77 -1.52
N LEU A 66 33.15 -1.97 -2.49
CA LEU A 66 32.61 -2.46 -3.76
C LEU A 66 33.77 -2.76 -4.69
N VAL A 67 34.15 -4.04 -4.79
CA VAL A 67 35.32 -4.50 -5.57
C VAL A 67 34.93 -4.87 -6.99
N PHE A 68 35.83 -4.64 -7.94
CA PHE A 68 35.73 -5.04 -9.34
C PHE A 68 36.79 -6.08 -9.65
N VAL A 69 36.36 -7.26 -10.10
CA VAL A 69 37.23 -8.43 -10.19
C VAL A 69 37.02 -9.14 -11.53
N HIS A 70 38.13 -9.45 -12.20
CA HIS A 70 38.13 -10.46 -13.25
C HIS A 70 38.35 -11.83 -12.62
N VAL A 71 37.48 -12.78 -12.96
CA VAL A 71 37.55 -14.17 -12.52
C VAL A 71 37.52 -15.14 -13.70
N THR A 72 38.34 -16.19 -13.60
CA THR A 72 38.19 -17.45 -14.34
C THR A 72 38.00 -18.60 -13.35
N VAL A 73 36.86 -19.28 -13.42
CA VAL A 73 36.53 -20.46 -12.62
C VAL A 73 37.03 -21.70 -13.34
N LYS A 74 37.82 -22.52 -12.65
CA LYS A 74 38.44 -23.73 -13.19
C LYS A 74 38.05 -24.94 -12.35
N ALA A 75 37.81 -26.08 -13.02
CA ALA A 75 37.64 -27.37 -12.37
C ALA A 75 38.94 -27.82 -11.69
N ALA A 76 38.88 -28.85 -10.83
CA ALA A 76 40.07 -29.46 -10.24
C ALA A 76 41.08 -29.99 -11.27
N SER A 77 40.62 -30.34 -12.48
CA SER A 77 41.47 -30.75 -13.61
C SER A 77 42.23 -29.57 -14.26
N GLY A 78 41.91 -28.33 -13.90
CA GLY A 78 42.46 -27.11 -14.50
C GLY A 78 41.66 -26.58 -15.70
N ALA A 79 40.65 -27.32 -16.18
CA ALA A 79 39.78 -26.88 -17.26
C ALA A 79 38.97 -25.63 -16.86
N ALA A 80 38.98 -24.59 -17.70
CA ALA A 80 38.16 -23.40 -17.49
C ALA A 80 36.68 -23.72 -17.72
N LEU A 81 35.85 -23.43 -16.72
CA LEU A 81 34.40 -23.63 -16.74
C LEU A 81 33.66 -22.33 -17.07
N PHE A 82 34.20 -21.21 -16.60
CA PHE A 82 33.64 -19.88 -16.80
C PHE A 82 34.74 -18.83 -16.74
N SER A 83 34.65 -17.76 -17.55
CA SER A 83 35.52 -16.60 -17.42
C SER A 83 34.80 -15.30 -17.73
N THR A 84 35.22 -14.25 -17.03
CA THR A 84 34.88 -12.85 -17.33
C THR A 84 35.87 -12.21 -18.30
N ARG A 85 37.06 -12.79 -18.49
CA ARG A 85 38.13 -12.23 -19.32
C ARG A 85 37.93 -12.57 -20.78
N ALA A 86 38.11 -11.59 -21.66
CA ALA A 86 38.09 -11.81 -23.10
C ALA A 86 39.15 -12.82 -23.56
N ALA A 87 40.35 -12.78 -22.97
CA ALA A 87 41.45 -13.69 -23.32
C ALA A 87 41.15 -15.17 -23.01
N ASP A 88 40.22 -15.43 -22.09
CA ASP A 88 39.81 -16.78 -21.68
C ASP A 88 38.41 -17.14 -22.22
N GLY A 89 37.92 -16.43 -23.25
CA GLY A 89 36.64 -16.68 -23.91
C GLY A 89 35.41 -16.03 -23.24
N GLY A 90 35.61 -15.19 -22.23
CA GLY A 90 34.56 -14.38 -21.60
C GLY A 90 34.23 -13.10 -22.36
N ALA A 91 33.27 -12.32 -21.85
CA ALA A 91 32.83 -11.07 -22.49
C ALA A 91 33.80 -9.89 -22.31
N GLY A 92 34.83 -10.02 -21.47
CA GLY A 92 35.78 -8.93 -21.18
C GLY A 92 35.28 -7.90 -20.17
N HIS A 93 34.16 -8.17 -19.50
CA HIS A 93 33.59 -7.31 -18.47
C HIS A 93 33.77 -7.96 -17.08
N PRO A 94 34.27 -7.23 -16.08
CA PRO A 94 34.45 -7.77 -14.74
C PRO A 94 33.12 -7.97 -14.02
N ILE A 95 33.19 -8.60 -12.84
CA ILE A 95 32.08 -8.68 -11.88
C ILE A 95 32.38 -7.73 -10.73
N ALA A 96 31.34 -7.05 -10.25
CA ALA A 96 31.37 -6.22 -9.05
C ALA A 96 30.52 -6.80 -7.93
N PHE A 97 30.99 -6.69 -6.68
CA PHE A 97 30.26 -7.08 -5.48
C PHE A 97 30.82 -6.38 -4.23
N LEU A 98 30.06 -6.35 -3.14
CA LEU A 98 30.53 -5.82 -1.86
C LEU A 98 31.30 -6.89 -1.08
N LEU A 99 32.55 -6.61 -0.75
CA LEU A 99 33.41 -7.54 -0.02
C LEU A 99 32.86 -7.80 1.38
N GLY A 100 32.52 -9.03 1.75
CA GLY A 100 32.08 -9.36 3.12
C GLY A 100 30.67 -8.86 3.50
N LYS A 101 29.90 -8.24 2.59
CA LYS A 101 28.54 -7.71 2.82
C LYS A 101 27.58 -8.06 1.67
N GLY A 102 26.28 -7.89 1.91
CA GLY A 102 25.23 -8.12 0.90
C GLY A 102 25.24 -9.53 0.35
N ARG A 103 25.09 -9.66 -0.98
CA ARG A 103 25.18 -10.94 -1.70
C ARG A 103 26.63 -11.47 -1.71
N ARG A 104 27.00 -12.17 -0.64
CA ARG A 104 28.36 -12.68 -0.38
C ARG A 104 28.86 -13.59 -1.52
N ALA A 105 30.09 -13.32 -1.95
CA ALA A 105 30.85 -14.16 -2.87
C ALA A 105 31.36 -15.44 -2.17
N PRO A 106 31.91 -16.42 -2.92
CA PRO A 106 32.59 -17.56 -2.32
C PRO A 106 33.63 -17.12 -1.29
N ARG A 107 33.62 -17.73 -0.10
CA ARG A 107 34.47 -17.28 1.03
C ARG A 107 35.95 -17.24 0.68
N GLY A 108 36.43 -18.20 -0.12
CA GLY A 108 37.81 -18.20 -0.59
C GLY A 108 38.17 -17.01 -1.49
N TRP A 109 37.22 -16.42 -2.22
CA TRP A 109 37.45 -15.19 -2.98
C TRP A 109 37.69 -14.03 -2.01
N GLU A 110 36.79 -13.85 -1.05
CA GLU A 110 36.85 -12.74 -0.11
C GLU A 110 38.16 -12.74 0.68
N LEU A 111 38.56 -13.91 1.21
CA LEU A 111 39.81 -14.07 1.94
C LEU A 111 41.04 -13.75 1.08
N ALA A 112 41.03 -14.12 -0.20
CA ALA A 112 42.13 -13.80 -1.11
C ALA A 112 42.17 -12.30 -1.44
N LEU A 113 41.02 -11.70 -1.74
CA LEU A 113 40.89 -10.30 -2.16
C LEU A 113 41.28 -9.32 -1.03
N LEU A 114 40.95 -9.62 0.23
CA LEU A 114 41.39 -8.84 1.40
C LEU A 114 42.92 -8.73 1.52
N ALA A 115 43.65 -9.71 0.97
CA ALA A 115 45.12 -9.71 0.96
C ALA A 115 45.73 -9.22 -0.37
N MET A 116 44.92 -8.89 -1.38
CA MET A 116 45.40 -8.45 -2.69
C MET A 116 45.66 -6.94 -2.73
N ARG A 117 46.31 -6.49 -3.80
CA ARG A 117 46.52 -5.09 -4.15
C ARG A 117 45.94 -4.83 -5.52
N ARG A 118 45.60 -3.57 -5.82
CA ARG A 118 45.07 -3.15 -7.13
C ARG A 118 45.99 -3.65 -8.27
N GLY A 119 45.40 -4.27 -9.28
CA GLY A 119 46.08 -4.92 -10.42
C GLY A 119 46.68 -6.29 -10.12
N GLY A 120 46.63 -6.77 -8.87
CA GLY A 120 47.19 -8.06 -8.49
C GLY A 120 46.34 -9.23 -8.97
N ARG A 121 46.99 -10.37 -9.26
CA ARG A 121 46.35 -11.60 -9.73
C ARG A 121 46.75 -12.81 -8.87
N LYS A 122 45.78 -13.60 -8.43
CA LYS A 122 45.99 -14.79 -7.60
C LYS A 122 45.18 -15.99 -8.10
N LEU A 123 45.77 -17.17 -8.00
CA LEU A 123 45.06 -18.44 -8.12
C LEU A 123 44.68 -18.95 -6.73
N VAL A 124 43.40 -19.23 -6.52
CA VAL A 124 42.84 -19.66 -5.23
C VAL A 124 42.14 -20.99 -5.42
N ARG A 125 42.66 -22.05 -4.81
CA ARG A 125 42.04 -23.38 -4.80
C ARG A 125 41.27 -23.59 -3.51
N VAL A 126 40.01 -23.99 -3.61
CA VAL A 126 39.13 -24.17 -2.47
C VAL A 126 38.42 -25.53 -2.50
N GLY A 127 38.12 -26.06 -1.31
CA GLY A 127 37.10 -27.09 -1.16
C GLY A 127 35.67 -26.52 -1.27
N PRO A 128 34.65 -27.37 -1.41
CA PRO A 128 33.25 -26.94 -1.57
C PRO A 128 32.77 -26.00 -0.46
N ALA A 129 33.15 -26.26 0.78
CA ALA A 129 32.78 -25.46 1.95
C ALA A 129 33.29 -24.01 1.90
N TYR A 130 34.28 -23.68 1.05
CA TYR A 130 34.83 -22.34 0.84
C TYR A 130 34.55 -21.78 -0.57
N GLY A 131 33.86 -22.56 -1.40
CA GLY A 131 33.38 -22.19 -2.73
C GLY A 131 31.95 -21.67 -2.72
N TYR A 132 31.19 -21.98 -3.77
CA TYR A 132 29.78 -21.62 -3.89
C TYR A 132 28.87 -22.33 -2.87
N SER A 133 29.30 -23.48 -2.32
CA SER A 133 28.57 -24.20 -1.26
C SER A 133 28.83 -23.67 0.16
N HIS A 134 29.59 -22.57 0.32
CA HIS A 134 29.81 -21.97 1.64
C HIS A 134 28.47 -21.48 2.22
N PRO A 135 28.17 -21.71 3.53
CA PRO A 135 26.85 -21.37 4.12
C PRO A 135 26.44 -19.90 3.99
N ASP A 136 27.40 -18.99 3.99
CA ASP A 136 27.14 -17.55 3.82
C ASP A 136 27.11 -17.11 2.34
N CYS A 137 27.56 -17.93 1.39
CA CYS A 137 27.60 -17.55 -0.02
C CYS A 137 26.17 -17.39 -0.56
N ARG A 138 25.94 -16.32 -1.32
CA ARG A 138 24.66 -16.05 -1.99
C ARG A 138 24.83 -15.81 -3.49
N MET A 139 26.06 -15.76 -3.98
CA MET A 139 26.37 -15.73 -5.40
C MET A 139 26.06 -17.11 -6.03
N GLU A 140 25.32 -17.11 -7.13
CA GLU A 140 25.02 -18.35 -7.85
C GLU A 140 26.24 -18.83 -8.65
N PRO A 141 26.49 -20.15 -8.71
CA PRO A 141 27.52 -20.70 -9.58
C PRO A 141 27.16 -20.43 -11.05
N PRO A 142 28.12 -20.03 -11.89
CA PRO A 142 27.91 -19.93 -13.33
C PRO A 142 27.45 -21.27 -13.95
N PRO A 143 26.75 -21.25 -15.10
CA PRO A 143 26.34 -22.48 -15.79
C PRO A 143 27.52 -23.45 -16.02
N GLY A 144 27.30 -24.73 -15.69
CA GLY A 144 28.31 -25.78 -15.82
C GLY A 144 29.32 -25.88 -14.66
N VAL A 145 29.21 -25.03 -13.63
CA VAL A 145 30.01 -25.13 -12.42
C VAL A 145 29.29 -25.95 -11.35
N GLU A 146 29.87 -27.10 -10.98
CA GLU A 146 29.37 -27.94 -9.88
C GLU A 146 29.85 -27.43 -8.52
N PRO A 147 28.98 -26.89 -7.65
CA PRO A 147 29.38 -26.23 -6.40
C PRO A 147 29.84 -27.21 -5.31
N SER A 148 29.53 -28.50 -5.46
CA SER A 148 29.92 -29.58 -4.53
C SER A 148 31.34 -30.11 -4.76
N GLN A 149 32.02 -29.65 -5.81
CA GLN A 149 33.37 -30.08 -6.18
C GLN A 149 34.44 -29.06 -5.74
N PRO A 150 35.71 -29.48 -5.56
CA PRO A 150 36.82 -28.55 -5.40
C PRO A 150 36.99 -27.68 -6.66
N LEU A 151 37.15 -26.38 -6.47
CA LEU A 151 37.27 -25.39 -7.54
C LEU A 151 38.57 -24.60 -7.41
N SER A 152 39.07 -24.10 -8.54
CA SER A 152 40.16 -23.12 -8.57
C SER A 152 39.67 -21.82 -9.21
N PHE A 153 40.00 -20.70 -8.59
CA PHE A 153 39.59 -19.36 -9.03
C PHE A 153 40.83 -18.55 -9.37
N ASP A 154 40.90 -18.10 -10.61
CA ASP A 154 41.93 -17.19 -11.08
C ASP A 154 41.37 -15.75 -11.01
N LEU A 155 41.74 -15.04 -9.95
CA LEU A 155 41.18 -13.73 -9.58
C LEU A 155 42.17 -12.62 -9.89
N GLU A 156 41.69 -11.51 -10.46
CA GLU A 156 42.42 -10.25 -10.55
C GLU A 156 41.58 -9.12 -9.99
N LEU A 157 42.15 -8.40 -9.04
CA LEU A 157 41.53 -7.24 -8.42
C LEU A 157 41.83 -6.01 -9.28
N LEU A 158 40.82 -5.48 -9.96
CA LEU A 158 40.97 -4.36 -10.88
C LEU A 158 40.89 -3.02 -10.15
N ASP A 159 39.80 -2.82 -9.41
CA ASP A 159 39.54 -1.58 -8.68
C ASP A 159 38.52 -1.80 -7.55
N TRP A 160 38.26 -0.77 -6.74
CA TRP A 160 37.14 -0.74 -5.79
C TRP A 160 36.68 0.68 -5.44
N VAL A 161 35.44 0.77 -4.96
CA VAL A 161 34.87 1.96 -4.31
C VAL A 161 34.77 1.70 -2.82
N GLU A 162 35.10 2.71 -2.02
CA GLU A 162 35.13 2.58 -0.56
C GLU A 162 33.75 2.28 0.04
N ALA A 163 33.73 1.46 1.09
CA ALA A 163 32.54 0.97 1.78
C ALA A 163 31.53 2.05 2.21
N GLU A 164 32.00 3.25 2.51
CA GLU A 164 31.18 4.37 2.95
C GLU A 164 30.35 4.98 1.80
N ARG A 165 30.73 4.69 0.55
CA ARG A 165 30.12 5.25 -0.66
C ARG A 165 29.23 4.26 -1.41
N ALA A 166 29.38 2.97 -1.14
CA ALA A 166 28.68 1.90 -1.83
C ALA A 166 27.74 1.13 -0.89
N ARG A 167 26.57 0.76 -1.38
CA ARG A 167 25.59 -0.05 -0.62
C ARG A 167 24.83 -1.00 -1.52
N ALA A 168 24.37 -2.11 -0.95
CA ALA A 168 23.44 -3.00 -1.61
C ALA A 168 22.02 -2.45 -1.46
N THR A 169 21.21 -2.57 -2.52
CA THR A 169 19.86 -2.02 -2.62
C THR A 169 18.99 -2.92 -3.51
N GLY A 170 17.74 -2.53 -3.73
CA GLY A 170 16.79 -3.31 -4.53
C GLY A 170 16.29 -4.55 -3.80
N ASP A 171 15.42 -5.29 -4.46
CA ASP A 171 14.85 -6.51 -3.90
C ASP A 171 15.95 -7.57 -3.78
N GLY A 172 16.12 -8.16 -2.59
CA GLY A 172 17.16 -9.16 -2.36
C GLY A 172 18.59 -8.61 -2.28
N GLU A 173 18.78 -7.28 -2.20
CA GLU A 173 20.11 -6.64 -2.12
C GLU A 173 21.01 -6.90 -3.35
N ASP A 174 20.39 -7.11 -4.52
CA ASP A 174 21.08 -7.46 -5.77
C ASP A 174 21.68 -6.25 -6.53
N LEU A 175 21.27 -5.01 -6.20
CA LEU A 175 21.74 -3.80 -6.86
C LEU A 175 22.85 -3.13 -6.04
N LEU A 176 23.96 -2.75 -6.67
CA LEU A 176 25.07 -2.09 -5.99
C LEU A 176 25.07 -0.61 -6.34
N LYS A 177 24.72 0.23 -5.38
CA LYS A 177 24.47 1.66 -5.58
C LYS A 177 25.56 2.53 -4.98
N VAL A 178 26.02 3.50 -5.74
CA VAL A 178 26.90 4.60 -5.33
C VAL A 178 26.21 5.92 -5.66
N VAL A 179 25.94 6.74 -4.64
CA VAL A 179 25.35 8.07 -4.83
C VAL A 179 26.45 9.04 -5.21
N LEU A 180 26.30 9.71 -6.36
CA LEU A 180 27.21 10.75 -6.84
C LEU A 180 26.79 12.14 -6.37
N THR A 181 25.48 12.38 -6.28
CA THR A 181 24.90 13.64 -5.81
C THR A 181 23.67 13.32 -4.97
N GLU A 182 23.67 13.78 -3.73
CA GLU A 182 22.57 13.56 -2.79
C GLU A 182 21.37 14.46 -3.09
N SER A 183 20.18 13.95 -2.79
CA SER A 183 18.93 14.71 -2.86
C SER A 183 18.62 15.37 -1.52
N THR A 184 18.05 16.57 -1.54
CA THR A 184 17.45 17.21 -0.35
C THR A 184 15.98 16.82 -0.14
N HIS A 185 15.37 16.14 -1.10
CA HIS A 185 14.01 15.62 -1.00
C HIS A 185 13.99 14.29 -0.24
N TRP A 186 13.03 14.15 0.67
CA TRP A 186 12.83 12.94 1.48
C TRP A 186 12.02 11.85 0.77
N GLU A 187 11.22 12.22 -0.23
CA GLU A 187 10.35 11.28 -0.94
C GLU A 187 11.13 10.49 -1.99
N MET A 188 11.11 9.16 -1.87
CA MET A 188 11.65 8.25 -2.87
C MET A 188 10.61 7.93 -3.96
N ALA A 189 11.11 7.68 -5.17
CA ALA A 189 10.29 7.20 -6.27
C ALA A 189 9.70 5.81 -5.96
N ARG A 190 8.46 5.57 -6.37
CA ARG A 190 7.76 4.28 -6.21
C ARG A 190 6.58 4.26 -7.16
N ALA A 191 6.09 3.08 -7.54
CA ALA A 191 4.83 3.01 -8.26
C ALA A 191 3.66 3.56 -7.41
N PRO A 192 2.69 4.29 -7.99
CA PRO A 192 2.57 4.68 -9.39
C PRO A 192 3.11 6.09 -9.71
N ASN A 193 4.14 6.58 -9.01
CA ASN A 193 4.70 7.92 -9.27
C ASN A 193 5.17 8.07 -10.72
N GLU A 194 5.01 9.28 -11.24
CA GLU A 194 5.57 9.69 -12.52
C GLU A 194 6.98 10.25 -12.28
N VAL A 195 7.93 9.85 -13.11
CA VAL A 195 9.34 10.25 -13.01
C VAL A 195 9.84 10.80 -14.32
N ALA A 196 10.73 11.79 -14.25
CA ALA A 196 11.59 12.19 -15.37
C ALA A 196 13.06 11.99 -14.98
N PHE A 197 13.82 11.27 -15.78
CA PHE A 197 15.21 10.92 -15.46
C PHE A 197 16.10 10.81 -16.69
N SER A 198 17.38 11.15 -16.55
CA SER A 198 18.39 10.77 -17.53
C SER A 198 18.94 9.38 -17.20
N LEU A 199 19.31 8.63 -18.23
CA LEU A 199 19.84 7.28 -18.08
C LEU A 199 20.96 7.05 -19.08
N ARG A 200 22.11 6.61 -18.58
CA ARG A 200 23.17 6.02 -19.38
C ARG A 200 23.40 4.59 -18.90
N ALA A 201 23.08 3.62 -19.76
CA ALA A 201 23.36 2.21 -19.51
C ALA A 201 24.58 1.76 -20.31
N SER A 202 25.56 1.19 -19.60
CA SER A 202 26.82 0.72 -20.18
C SER A 202 27.21 -0.65 -19.63
N ALA A 203 28.02 -1.40 -20.38
CA ALA A 203 28.72 -2.54 -19.80
C ALA A 203 29.72 -2.05 -18.74
N LEU A 204 30.18 -2.92 -17.82
CA LEU A 204 31.25 -2.54 -16.89
C LEU A 204 32.55 -2.31 -17.67
N ALA A 205 33.33 -1.32 -17.25
CA ALA A 205 34.63 -1.06 -17.85
C ALA A 205 35.56 -2.28 -17.68
N PRO A 206 36.30 -2.71 -18.73
CA PRO A 206 37.28 -3.78 -18.61
C PRO A 206 38.36 -3.52 -17.55
N ALA A 207 38.66 -2.24 -17.29
CA ALA A 207 39.61 -1.82 -16.25
C ALA A 207 39.02 -1.81 -14.82
N GLY A 208 37.72 -2.12 -14.66
CA GLY A 208 37.01 -1.96 -13.39
C GLY A 208 36.67 -0.51 -13.06
N GLY A 209 36.09 -0.30 -11.87
CA GLY A 209 35.69 1.01 -11.37
C GLY A 209 34.32 1.47 -11.88
N LEU A 210 33.93 2.69 -11.49
CA LEU A 210 32.70 3.33 -11.94
C LEU A 210 32.95 4.12 -13.23
N GLY A 211 32.07 3.96 -14.21
CA GLY A 211 32.16 4.68 -15.49
C GLY A 211 33.11 4.00 -16.48
N GLY A 212 33.47 4.71 -17.57
CA GLY A 212 34.42 4.24 -18.58
C GLY A 212 33.95 3.08 -19.48
N GLY A 213 32.83 2.44 -19.16
CA GLY A 213 32.21 1.41 -19.96
C GLY A 213 31.58 1.95 -21.25
N ALA A 214 31.56 1.11 -22.29
CA ALA A 214 30.87 1.39 -23.54
C ALA A 214 29.35 1.45 -23.29
N ALA A 215 28.74 2.59 -23.58
CA ALA A 215 27.29 2.75 -23.50
C ALA A 215 26.62 1.97 -24.63
N TYR A 216 25.55 1.27 -24.29
CA TYR A 216 24.65 0.63 -25.27
C TYR A 216 23.28 1.32 -25.29
N PHE A 217 23.01 2.20 -24.32
CA PHE A 217 21.79 3.01 -24.29
C PHE A 217 22.03 4.33 -23.55
N GLU A 218 21.79 5.45 -24.23
CA GLU A 218 21.90 6.79 -23.67
C GLU A 218 20.95 7.72 -24.45
N PRO A 219 19.70 7.89 -23.99
CA PRO A 219 18.75 8.78 -24.66
C PRO A 219 19.27 10.21 -24.69
N GLY A 220 19.10 10.89 -25.82
CA GLY A 220 19.48 12.31 -25.96
C GLY A 220 18.59 13.29 -25.17
N SER A 221 17.48 12.80 -24.61
CA SER A 221 16.56 13.55 -23.76
C SER A 221 16.11 12.70 -22.56
N PRO A 222 15.78 13.31 -21.42
CA PRO A 222 15.26 12.59 -20.26
C PRO A 222 14.02 11.74 -20.61
N LEU A 223 13.97 10.53 -20.06
CA LEU A 223 12.82 9.65 -20.17
C LEU A 223 11.75 10.10 -19.16
N SER A 224 10.47 10.09 -19.57
CA SER A 224 9.34 10.43 -18.72
C SER A 224 8.28 9.33 -18.77
N LEU A 225 7.98 8.72 -17.62
CA LEU A 225 7.02 7.61 -17.53
C LEU A 225 6.47 7.44 -16.11
N GLN A 226 5.46 6.60 -15.99
CA GLN A 226 4.91 6.16 -14.72
C GLN A 226 5.57 4.84 -14.26
N LEU A 227 6.09 4.81 -13.04
CA LEU A 227 6.57 3.57 -12.42
C LEU A 227 5.39 2.61 -12.20
N GLY A 228 5.63 1.33 -12.41
CA GLY A 228 4.62 0.26 -12.34
C GLY A 228 3.91 -0.02 -13.67
N ALA A 229 4.14 0.78 -14.71
CA ALA A 229 3.51 0.62 -16.02
C ALA A 229 4.17 -0.45 -16.92
N CYS A 230 5.13 -1.23 -16.39
CA CYS A 230 5.87 -2.27 -17.12
C CYS A 230 6.58 -1.77 -18.39
N ALA A 231 7.05 -0.53 -18.42
CA ALA A 231 7.78 0.06 -19.55
C ALA A 231 9.30 -0.07 -19.43
N LEU A 232 9.80 -0.38 -18.23
CA LEU A 232 11.22 -0.48 -17.90
C LEU A 232 11.61 -1.92 -17.53
N PRO A 233 12.88 -2.32 -17.72
CA PRO A 233 13.41 -3.51 -17.07
C PRO A 233 13.35 -3.38 -15.55
N ALA A 234 13.15 -4.50 -14.86
CA ALA A 234 13.01 -4.54 -13.40
C ALA A 234 14.20 -3.88 -12.69
N GLY A 235 15.42 -4.06 -13.19
CA GLY A 235 16.62 -3.47 -12.61
C GLY A 235 16.68 -1.95 -12.69
N VAL A 236 16.14 -1.34 -13.75
CA VAL A 236 16.05 0.12 -13.88
C VAL A 236 14.99 0.66 -12.93
N GLU A 237 13.86 -0.02 -12.84
CA GLU A 237 12.76 0.38 -11.97
C GLU A 237 13.13 0.25 -10.48
N GLN A 238 13.78 -0.85 -10.09
CA GLN A 238 14.34 -1.02 -8.73
C GLN A 238 15.41 0.03 -8.42
N ALA A 239 16.27 0.38 -9.39
CA ALA A 239 17.25 1.44 -9.20
C ALA A 239 16.57 2.79 -8.91
N LEU A 240 15.59 3.18 -9.73
CA LEU A 240 14.81 4.41 -9.53
C LEU A 240 14.06 4.41 -8.20
N ALA A 241 13.53 3.27 -7.76
CA ALA A 241 12.79 3.15 -6.50
C ALA A 241 13.65 3.44 -5.25
N THR A 242 14.97 3.47 -5.39
CA THR A 242 15.91 3.82 -4.32
C THR A 242 16.34 5.28 -4.33
N MET A 243 15.83 6.08 -5.28
CA MET A 243 16.27 7.46 -5.56
C MET A 243 15.20 8.48 -5.17
N SER A 244 15.68 9.65 -4.75
CA SER A 244 14.85 10.85 -4.53
C SER A 244 15.12 11.93 -5.59
N GLN A 245 14.21 12.90 -5.74
CA GLN A 245 14.34 13.94 -6.77
C GLN A 245 15.62 14.78 -6.61
N GLY A 246 16.37 14.94 -7.69
CA GLY A 246 17.66 15.61 -7.78
C GLY A 246 18.85 14.68 -7.51
N GLU A 247 18.61 13.42 -7.12
CA GLU A 247 19.69 12.46 -6.88
C GLU A 247 20.34 12.01 -8.20
N ARG A 248 21.67 11.94 -8.22
CA ARG A 248 22.45 11.27 -9.26
C ARG A 248 23.19 10.09 -8.67
N SER A 249 23.03 8.91 -9.29
CA SER A 249 23.60 7.66 -8.78
C SER A 249 24.14 6.78 -9.90
N VAL A 250 25.16 6.01 -9.57
CA VAL A 250 25.60 4.85 -10.36
C VAL A 250 25.09 3.60 -9.67
N VAL A 251 24.41 2.75 -10.43
CA VAL A 251 23.85 1.49 -9.96
C VAL A 251 24.35 0.35 -10.85
N ILE A 252 25.05 -0.61 -10.25
CA ILE A 252 25.42 -1.84 -10.92
C ILE A 252 24.29 -2.84 -10.75
N VAL A 253 23.82 -3.39 -11.87
CA VAL A 253 22.63 -4.22 -11.96
C VAL A 253 23.00 -5.56 -12.61
N PRO A 254 22.55 -6.70 -12.07
CA PRO A 254 22.63 -7.99 -12.77
C PRO A 254 21.98 -7.91 -14.15
N ALA A 255 22.67 -8.40 -15.19
CA ALA A 255 22.17 -8.35 -16.56
C ALA A 255 20.80 -9.05 -16.74
N ALA A 256 20.50 -10.05 -15.90
CA ALA A 256 19.21 -10.73 -15.88
C ALA A 256 18.03 -9.80 -15.52
N LEU A 257 18.25 -8.77 -14.69
CA LEU A 257 17.23 -7.78 -14.33
C LEU A 257 17.02 -6.71 -15.41
N MET A 258 17.83 -6.73 -16.47
CA MET A 258 17.72 -5.85 -17.64
C MET A 258 16.95 -6.50 -18.79
N ALA A 259 16.40 -7.69 -18.58
CA ALA A 259 15.48 -8.32 -19.53
C ALA A 259 14.20 -7.47 -19.70
N PRO A 260 13.61 -7.44 -20.91
CA PRO A 260 12.37 -6.73 -21.13
C PRO A 260 11.25 -7.33 -20.26
N PRO A 261 10.33 -6.50 -19.73
CA PRO A 261 9.23 -6.98 -18.92
C PRO A 261 8.34 -7.94 -19.72
N PRO A 262 7.70 -8.95 -19.08
CA PRO A 262 6.91 -9.97 -19.77
C PRO A 262 5.82 -9.39 -20.69
N ALA A 263 5.18 -8.29 -20.29
CA ALA A 263 4.17 -7.60 -21.09
C ALA A 263 4.74 -7.00 -22.39
N ALA A 264 5.97 -6.49 -22.36
CA ALA A 264 6.67 -5.99 -23.54
C ALA A 264 7.23 -7.13 -24.41
N ALA A 265 7.63 -8.24 -23.80
CA ALA A 265 8.10 -9.43 -24.53
C ALA A 265 6.97 -10.09 -25.35
N ALA A 266 5.73 -10.08 -24.85
CA ALA A 266 4.56 -10.61 -25.54
C ALA A 266 4.13 -9.76 -26.76
N ALA A 267 4.46 -8.46 -26.78
CA ALA A 267 4.09 -7.55 -27.88
C ALA A 267 4.98 -7.69 -29.14
N GLY A 268 6.02 -8.52 -29.09
CA GLY A 268 6.84 -8.88 -30.25
C GLY A 268 6.16 -9.85 -31.24
N GLY A 269 4.92 -10.28 -30.97
CA GLY A 269 4.09 -11.04 -31.89
C GLY A 269 2.88 -10.22 -32.34
N ASP A 270 2.84 -9.88 -33.62
CA ASP A 270 1.74 -9.33 -34.42
C ASP A 270 0.48 -8.85 -33.65
N GLY A 271 0.46 -7.55 -33.34
CA GLY A 271 -0.77 -6.76 -33.21
C GLY A 271 -1.38 -6.66 -31.81
N GLY A 272 -0.95 -5.68 -31.01
CA GLY A 272 -1.72 -5.25 -29.83
C GLY A 272 -0.97 -4.42 -28.80
N GLY A 273 -0.71 -3.14 -29.11
CA GLY A 273 -0.76 -2.00 -28.15
C GLY A 273 0.06 -1.97 -26.85
N ALA A 274 0.90 -2.96 -26.51
CA ALA A 274 1.79 -2.81 -25.35
C ALA A 274 3.04 -2.00 -25.74
N ALA A 275 3.36 -0.97 -24.94
CA ALA A 275 4.54 -0.15 -25.18
C ALA A 275 5.81 -1.03 -25.15
N ALA A 276 6.64 -0.94 -26.19
CA ALA A 276 7.93 -1.63 -26.24
C ALA A 276 8.79 -1.20 -25.03
N CYS A 277 9.59 -2.13 -24.50
CA CYS A 277 10.53 -1.84 -23.42
C CYS A 277 11.44 -0.69 -23.84
N VAL A 278 11.50 0.37 -23.03
CA VAL A 278 12.21 1.61 -23.38
C VAL A 278 13.72 1.39 -23.42
N VAL A 279 14.23 0.51 -22.56
CA VAL A 279 15.67 0.21 -22.44
C VAL A 279 15.96 -1.13 -23.13
N PRO A 280 16.91 -1.17 -24.09
CA PRO A 280 17.29 -2.40 -24.79
C PRO A 280 18.01 -3.38 -23.84
N PRO A 281 18.04 -4.68 -24.19
CA PRO A 281 18.79 -5.67 -23.41
C PRO A 281 20.29 -5.38 -23.44
N PRO A 282 21.04 -5.85 -22.43
CA PRO A 282 22.48 -5.63 -22.34
C PRO A 282 23.26 -6.40 -23.43
N PRO A 283 24.53 -6.03 -23.68
CA PRO A 283 25.40 -6.77 -24.60
C PRO A 283 25.52 -8.25 -24.25
N GLN A 284 25.61 -9.10 -25.27
CA GLN A 284 25.68 -10.55 -25.09
C GLN A 284 26.85 -10.95 -24.18
N GLY A 285 26.57 -11.81 -23.19
CA GLY A 285 27.58 -12.32 -22.26
C GLY A 285 27.92 -11.37 -21.10
N ALA A 286 27.37 -10.16 -21.05
CA ALA A 286 27.48 -9.30 -19.87
C ALA A 286 26.75 -9.95 -18.68
N VAL A 287 27.45 -10.08 -17.54
CA VAL A 287 26.87 -10.61 -16.29
C VAL A 287 26.21 -9.50 -15.47
N GLN A 288 26.79 -8.30 -15.54
CA GLN A 288 26.30 -7.09 -14.90
C GLN A 288 26.43 -5.92 -15.88
N VAL A 289 25.64 -4.88 -15.65
CA VAL A 289 25.75 -3.60 -16.34
C VAL A 289 25.75 -2.46 -15.33
N GLN A 290 26.23 -1.30 -15.77
CA GLN A 290 26.20 -0.08 -15.00
C GLN A 290 25.10 0.84 -15.55
N LEU A 291 24.26 1.36 -14.65
CA LEU A 291 23.31 2.43 -14.92
C LEU A 291 23.80 3.69 -14.24
N GLU A 292 23.95 4.77 -14.98
CA GLU A 292 24.10 6.10 -14.43
C GLU A 292 22.79 6.85 -14.61
N ILE A 293 22.18 7.24 -13.49
CA ILE A 293 20.81 7.78 -13.44
C ILE A 293 20.83 9.12 -12.71
N GLU A 294 20.15 10.10 -13.28
CA GLU A 294 19.81 11.35 -12.58
C GLU A 294 18.29 11.48 -12.54
N LEU A 295 17.69 11.40 -11.35
CA LEU A 295 16.25 11.54 -11.18
C LEU A 295 15.91 13.04 -11.12
N GLN A 296 15.47 13.60 -12.23
CA GLN A 296 15.27 15.05 -12.37
C GLN A 296 13.94 15.53 -11.77
N GLN A 297 12.87 14.75 -11.99
CA GLN A 297 11.52 15.10 -11.52
C GLN A 297 10.83 13.89 -10.92
N LEU A 298 10.14 14.11 -9.80
CA LEU A 298 9.27 13.14 -9.14
C LEU A 298 7.88 13.73 -8.90
N VAL A 299 6.89 13.26 -9.67
CA VAL A 299 5.49 13.65 -9.52
C VAL A 299 4.76 12.53 -8.79
N GLN A 300 4.25 12.85 -7.60
CA GLN A 300 3.49 11.89 -6.81
C GLN A 300 2.16 11.57 -7.48
N VAL A 301 1.94 10.29 -7.69
CA VAL A 301 0.63 9.74 -8.05
C VAL A 301 0.25 8.73 -6.98
N ARG A 302 -0.99 8.79 -6.51
CA ARG A 302 -1.48 7.95 -5.42
C ARG A 302 -2.84 7.39 -5.78
N ASP A 303 -2.97 6.07 -5.64
CA ASP A 303 -4.28 5.44 -5.54
C ASP A 303 -4.84 5.71 -4.13
N MET A 304 -5.88 6.54 -4.06
CA MET A 304 -6.49 6.93 -2.79
C MET A 304 -7.42 5.85 -2.24
N THR A 305 -7.74 4.85 -3.05
CA THR A 305 -8.75 3.82 -2.78
C THR A 305 -8.16 2.42 -2.65
N GLY A 306 -6.95 2.20 -3.18
CA GLY A 306 -6.26 0.91 -3.22
C GLY A 306 -6.76 -0.05 -4.31
N ASP A 307 -7.82 0.33 -5.04
CA ASP A 307 -8.42 -0.46 -6.11
C ASP A 307 -8.43 0.26 -7.48
N GLY A 308 -7.63 1.32 -7.61
CA GLY A 308 -7.53 2.17 -8.80
C GLY A 308 -8.76 3.04 -9.05
N GLY A 309 -9.71 3.07 -8.12
CA GLY A 309 -10.95 3.80 -8.29
C GLY A 309 -10.82 5.33 -8.22
N VAL A 310 -9.85 5.84 -7.46
CA VAL A 310 -9.46 7.26 -7.51
C VAL A 310 -7.95 7.44 -7.51
N LEU A 311 -7.42 7.98 -8.61
CA LEU A 311 -6.00 8.29 -8.78
C LEU A 311 -5.76 9.78 -8.62
N LYS A 312 -5.01 10.17 -7.60
CA LYS A 312 -4.54 11.55 -7.37
C LYS A 312 -3.16 11.75 -7.97
N ARG A 313 -2.98 12.78 -8.78
CA ARG A 313 -1.70 13.26 -9.33
C ARG A 313 -1.42 14.67 -8.82
N ARG A 314 -0.30 14.89 -8.16
CA ARG A 314 0.10 16.22 -7.67
C ARG A 314 0.53 17.11 -8.84
N LEU A 315 -0.07 18.30 -8.98
CA LEU A 315 0.27 19.28 -10.02
C LEU A 315 1.18 20.38 -9.48
N ARG A 316 0.91 20.85 -8.27
CA ARG A 316 1.69 21.88 -7.57
C ARG A 316 1.84 21.48 -6.10
N PRO A 317 3.06 21.54 -5.52
CA PRO A 317 3.24 21.27 -4.10
C PRO A 317 2.58 22.37 -3.26
N GLY A 318 2.05 21.99 -2.09
CA GLY A 318 1.64 22.95 -1.07
C GLY A 318 2.74 23.23 -0.05
N ARG A 319 2.34 23.80 1.09
CA ARG A 319 3.20 24.20 2.20
C ARG A 319 2.75 23.48 3.47
N GLY A 320 3.70 22.83 4.14
CA GLY A 320 3.45 22.05 5.35
C GLY A 320 4.09 20.66 5.29
N GLU A 321 4.04 19.95 6.40
CA GLU A 321 4.56 18.58 6.55
C GLU A 321 3.43 17.57 6.37
N PHE A 322 3.51 16.74 5.34
CA PHE A 322 2.60 15.61 5.19
C PHE A 322 3.02 14.46 6.13
N PRO A 323 2.10 13.76 6.83
CA PRO A 323 0.64 13.95 6.85
C PRO A 323 0.14 14.88 7.98
N VAL A 324 1.03 15.58 8.67
CA VAL A 324 0.70 16.40 9.86
C VAL A 324 -0.22 17.58 9.49
N ASP A 325 0.07 18.25 8.38
CA ASP A 325 -0.66 19.42 7.88
C ASP A 325 -1.73 19.04 6.85
N CYS A 326 -2.39 17.88 7.02
CA CYS A 326 -3.48 17.44 6.16
C CYS A 326 -4.84 17.58 6.87
N PRO A 327 -5.93 17.95 6.15
CA PRO A 327 -7.27 17.96 6.72
C PRO A 327 -7.69 16.57 7.24
N LEU A 328 -8.31 16.55 8.42
CA LEU A 328 -8.92 15.34 8.98
C LEU A 328 -10.38 15.23 8.54
N ASN A 329 -11.07 14.19 9.02
CA ASN A 329 -12.53 14.15 8.93
C ASN A 329 -13.14 15.20 9.85
N ASP A 330 -14.30 15.73 9.46
CA ASP A 330 -15.03 16.78 10.17
C ASP A 330 -14.30 18.12 10.25
N THR A 331 -13.29 18.34 9.41
CA THR A 331 -12.52 19.58 9.33
C THR A 331 -13.15 20.51 8.29
N THR A 332 -13.34 21.78 8.64
CA THR A 332 -13.71 22.82 7.68
C THR A 332 -12.54 23.07 6.71
N VAL A 333 -12.72 22.77 5.43
CA VAL A 333 -11.72 23.03 4.37
C VAL A 333 -12.17 24.19 3.48
N ARG A 334 -11.20 24.94 2.97
CA ARG A 334 -11.38 25.96 1.93
C ARG A 334 -10.73 25.47 0.65
N ILE A 335 -11.54 25.18 -0.36
CA ILE A 335 -11.05 24.57 -1.60
C ILE A 335 -11.55 25.29 -2.85
N HIS A 336 -10.74 25.24 -3.91
CA HIS A 336 -11.23 25.37 -5.27
C HIS A 336 -11.28 24.00 -5.92
N TYR A 337 -12.33 23.71 -6.67
CA TYR A 337 -12.28 22.54 -7.53
C TYR A 337 -13.01 22.74 -8.84
N ARG A 338 -12.53 22.01 -9.84
CA ARG A 338 -13.11 21.92 -11.17
C ARG A 338 -13.45 20.48 -11.48
N ALA A 339 -14.46 20.27 -12.31
CA ALA A 339 -14.86 18.93 -12.73
C ALA A 339 -15.13 18.89 -14.24
N ARG A 340 -14.72 17.79 -14.88
CA ARG A 340 -15.05 17.47 -16.27
C ARG A 340 -15.12 15.96 -16.48
N GLN A 341 -15.84 15.51 -17.49
CA GLN A 341 -15.88 14.09 -17.82
C GLN A 341 -14.48 13.62 -18.28
N ALA A 342 -13.97 12.54 -17.67
CA ALA A 342 -12.68 11.97 -18.03
C ALA A 342 -12.72 11.38 -19.45
N GLY A 343 -11.67 11.63 -20.24
CA GLY A 343 -11.54 11.12 -21.62
C GLY A 343 -12.48 11.79 -22.64
N GLY A 344 -13.14 12.89 -22.29
CA GLY A 344 -13.93 13.69 -23.24
C GLY A 344 -13.06 14.42 -24.26
N ALA A 345 -13.57 14.63 -25.47
CA ALA A 345 -12.86 15.28 -26.59
C ALA A 345 -12.63 16.81 -26.43
N GLY A 346 -13.01 17.39 -25.29
CA GLY A 346 -12.92 18.83 -25.03
C GLY A 346 -12.16 19.13 -23.75
N ASP A 347 -11.34 20.17 -23.77
CA ASP A 347 -10.54 20.60 -22.62
C ASP A 347 -11.33 21.45 -21.61
N ALA A 348 -12.59 21.77 -21.93
CA ALA A 348 -13.43 22.66 -21.13
C ALA A 348 -13.88 22.02 -19.81
N TRP A 349 -13.77 22.79 -18.72
CA TRP A 349 -14.31 22.41 -17.41
C TRP A 349 -15.83 22.57 -17.41
N ALA A 350 -16.55 21.52 -17.00
CA ALA A 350 -18.01 21.55 -16.87
C ALA A 350 -18.46 22.26 -15.58
N PHE A 351 -17.57 22.35 -14.60
CA PHE A 351 -17.79 23.03 -13.34
C PHE A 351 -16.49 23.63 -12.83
N ASP A 352 -16.58 24.79 -12.18
CA ASP A 352 -15.49 25.49 -11.53
C ASP A 352 -16.05 26.31 -10.36
N THR A 353 -15.64 26.00 -9.13
CA THR A 353 -16.12 26.75 -7.95
C THR A 353 -15.70 28.22 -7.96
N ALA A 354 -14.51 28.54 -8.47
CA ALA A 354 -14.03 29.91 -8.54
C ALA A 354 -14.83 30.75 -9.56
N ALA A 355 -15.31 30.13 -10.63
CA ALA A 355 -16.20 30.77 -11.60
C ALA A 355 -17.64 30.87 -11.08
N ALA A 356 -18.14 29.84 -10.38
CA ALA A 356 -19.49 29.82 -9.82
C ALA A 356 -19.71 30.88 -8.73
N ALA A 357 -18.67 31.23 -7.98
CA ALA A 357 -18.71 32.30 -6.96
C ALA A 357 -18.59 33.71 -7.56
N GLY A 358 -18.09 33.84 -8.80
CA GLY A 358 -17.89 35.11 -9.50
C GLY A 358 -18.98 35.36 -10.53
N GLY A 359 -20.03 36.09 -10.17
CA GLY A 359 -20.94 36.66 -11.16
C GLY A 359 -20.18 37.52 -12.16
N GLY A 360 -20.12 37.06 -13.41
CA GLY A 360 -19.70 37.76 -14.63
C GLY A 360 -18.71 38.93 -14.47
N GLY A 361 -17.43 38.66 -14.73
CA GLY A 361 -16.50 39.65 -15.28
C GLY A 361 -15.27 39.96 -14.42
N GLY A 362 -14.10 39.59 -14.94
CA GLY A 362 -12.83 40.27 -14.65
C GLY A 362 -11.99 39.74 -13.49
N GLY A 363 -11.05 38.84 -13.80
CA GLY A 363 -9.69 38.85 -13.24
C GLY A 363 -9.54 38.86 -11.71
N GLY A 364 -9.99 37.80 -11.04
CA GLY A 364 -9.68 37.51 -9.65
C GLY A 364 -10.52 36.31 -9.22
N GLY A 365 -9.88 35.17 -8.92
CA GLY A 365 -10.57 33.92 -8.60
C GLY A 365 -11.65 34.13 -7.53
N GLY A 366 -12.85 33.60 -7.75
CA GLY A 366 -13.95 33.70 -6.79
C GLY A 366 -13.57 33.15 -5.42
N ALA A 367 -14.33 33.47 -4.37
CA ALA A 367 -14.05 33.01 -3.02
C ALA A 367 -13.99 31.47 -2.95
N PRO A 368 -13.09 30.88 -2.13
CA PRO A 368 -13.00 29.43 -1.99
C PRO A 368 -14.29 28.87 -1.39
N LEU A 369 -14.64 27.66 -1.81
CA LEU A 369 -15.74 26.92 -1.23
C LEU A 369 -15.33 26.48 0.17
N GLU A 370 -16.07 26.94 1.18
CA GLU A 370 -15.92 26.50 2.57
C GLU A 370 -16.89 25.35 2.85
N VAL A 371 -16.36 24.19 3.21
CA VAL A 371 -17.10 22.94 3.33
C VAL A 371 -16.46 22.04 4.37
N ASP A 372 -17.27 21.30 5.12
CA ASP A 372 -16.75 20.30 6.06
C ASP A 372 -16.44 18.98 5.34
N THR A 373 -15.27 18.41 5.59
CA THR A 373 -15.01 17.02 5.22
C THR A 373 -15.92 16.06 6.01
N GLY A 374 -16.26 14.90 5.43
CA GLY A 374 -17.11 13.88 6.03
C GLY A 374 -18.61 14.18 5.97
N CYS A 375 -18.99 15.33 5.38
CA CYS A 375 -20.38 15.77 5.22
C CYS A 375 -21.02 15.28 3.91
N GLY A 376 -20.22 14.71 2.99
CA GLY A 376 -20.59 14.38 1.61
C GLY A 376 -21.25 15.50 0.82
N GLU A 377 -20.96 16.74 1.21
CA GLU A 377 -21.21 17.95 0.43
C GLU A 377 -20.39 17.95 -0.86
N LEU A 378 -19.25 17.25 -0.88
CA LEU A 378 -18.40 17.08 -2.04
C LEU A 378 -18.53 15.68 -2.64
N PRO A 379 -18.23 15.51 -3.94
CA PRO A 379 -17.87 14.21 -4.50
C PRO A 379 -16.79 13.54 -3.65
N GLU A 380 -16.91 12.24 -3.40
CA GLU A 380 -16.01 11.50 -2.51
C GLU A 380 -14.55 11.61 -2.95
N ALA A 381 -14.29 11.62 -4.27
CA ALA A 381 -12.96 11.82 -4.83
C ALA A 381 -12.35 13.18 -4.48
N VAL A 382 -13.13 14.26 -4.45
CA VAL A 382 -12.65 15.60 -4.08
C VAL A 382 -12.32 15.63 -2.59
N GLU A 383 -13.16 15.03 -1.76
CA GLU A 383 -12.93 14.94 -0.32
C GLU A 383 -11.70 14.08 0.04
N LEU A 384 -11.56 12.91 -0.59
CA LEU A 384 -10.36 12.05 -0.48
C LEU A 384 -9.10 12.81 -0.92
N CYS A 385 -9.19 13.57 -2.01
CA CYS A 385 -8.08 14.36 -2.52
C CYS A 385 -7.65 15.41 -1.50
N ALA A 386 -8.59 16.23 -1.01
CA ALA A 386 -8.33 17.29 -0.03
C ALA A 386 -7.70 16.77 1.26
N ARG A 387 -8.14 15.61 1.78
CA ARG A 387 -7.57 14.98 2.99
C ARG A 387 -6.14 14.44 2.82
N LEU A 388 -5.67 14.35 1.58
CA LEU A 388 -4.30 13.92 1.26
C LEU A 388 -3.45 15.09 0.74
N MET A 389 -3.88 16.32 0.96
CA MET A 389 -3.20 17.55 0.52
C MET A 389 -2.74 18.38 1.70
N VAL A 390 -1.66 19.14 1.49
CA VAL A 390 -1.25 20.23 2.39
C VAL A 390 -1.70 21.60 1.82
N PRO A 391 -1.85 22.65 2.65
CA PRO A 391 -2.32 23.96 2.18
C PRO A 391 -1.54 24.51 0.99
N GLY A 392 -2.23 25.05 -0.01
CA GLY A 392 -1.69 25.55 -1.29
C GLY A 392 -1.43 24.47 -2.36
N GLU A 393 -1.55 23.19 -2.03
CA GLU A 393 -1.37 22.10 -3.00
C GLU A 393 -2.47 22.15 -4.08
N LEU A 394 -2.08 21.83 -5.32
CA LEU A 394 -2.99 21.62 -6.44
C LEU A 394 -2.81 20.19 -6.95
N ALA A 395 -3.90 19.45 -7.09
CA ALA A 395 -3.87 18.06 -7.54
C ALA A 395 -4.96 17.77 -8.56
N ARG A 396 -4.68 16.84 -9.47
CA ARG A 396 -5.65 16.24 -10.38
C ARG A 396 -6.12 14.91 -9.80
N ALA A 397 -7.42 14.69 -9.68
CA ALA A 397 -7.98 13.40 -9.27
C ALA A 397 -8.84 12.82 -10.39
N VAL A 398 -8.52 11.62 -10.87
CA VAL A 398 -9.35 10.89 -11.83
C VAL A 398 -10.13 9.83 -11.05
N ALA A 399 -11.45 9.89 -11.12
CA ALA A 399 -12.36 9.11 -10.29
C ALA A 399 -13.34 8.29 -11.13
N GLN A 400 -13.51 7.03 -10.76
CA GLN A 400 -14.60 6.18 -11.27
C GLN A 400 -15.98 6.71 -10.82
N PRO A 401 -17.07 6.39 -11.54
CA PRO A 401 -18.39 6.99 -11.31
C PRO A 401 -18.86 6.99 -9.85
N ARG A 402 -18.64 5.87 -9.14
CA ARG A 402 -19.03 5.71 -7.73
C ARG A 402 -18.41 6.72 -6.76
N TYR A 403 -17.24 7.25 -7.09
CA TYR A 403 -16.51 8.23 -6.28
C TYR A 403 -16.71 9.66 -6.79
N ALA A 404 -17.40 9.82 -7.92
CA ALA A 404 -17.71 11.10 -8.54
C ALA A 404 -19.18 11.47 -8.29
N TYR A 405 -20.04 11.37 -9.30
CA TYR A 405 -21.42 11.84 -9.25
C TYR A 405 -22.48 10.73 -9.30
N GLN A 406 -22.10 9.45 -9.35
CA GLN A 406 -23.07 8.36 -9.36
C GLN A 406 -23.91 8.37 -8.08
N GLY A 407 -25.23 8.50 -8.22
CA GLY A 407 -26.15 8.57 -7.08
C GLY A 407 -26.20 9.92 -6.36
N ARG A 408 -25.54 10.95 -6.91
CA ARG A 408 -25.66 12.34 -6.45
C ARG A 408 -26.62 13.12 -7.35
N ASP A 409 -27.29 14.11 -6.78
CA ASP A 409 -28.23 15.02 -7.46
C ASP A 409 -27.58 16.35 -7.87
N ASP A 410 -26.29 16.53 -7.60
CA ASP A 410 -25.51 17.75 -7.84
C ASP A 410 -24.51 17.64 -9.01
N ALA A 411 -24.72 16.68 -9.92
CA ALA A 411 -23.91 16.52 -11.11
C ALA A 411 -23.99 17.77 -12.01
N PRO A 412 -22.86 18.39 -12.39
CA PRO A 412 -22.87 19.58 -13.23
C PRO A 412 -23.29 19.26 -14.67
N ALA A 413 -23.85 20.26 -15.36
CA ALA A 413 -24.25 20.12 -16.76
C ALA A 413 -23.02 19.73 -17.62
N GLY A 414 -23.15 18.66 -18.40
CA GLY A 414 -22.05 18.12 -19.22
C GLY A 414 -21.24 17.00 -18.56
N VAL A 415 -21.51 16.67 -17.29
CA VAL A 415 -20.98 15.47 -16.62
C VAL A 415 -22.11 14.48 -16.40
N ARG A 416 -21.97 13.26 -16.94
CA ARG A 416 -22.93 12.18 -16.70
C ARG A 416 -22.64 11.51 -15.36
N PRO A 417 -23.64 11.22 -14.51
CA PRO A 417 -23.44 10.55 -13.22
C PRO A 417 -22.70 9.21 -13.32
N GLU A 418 -22.88 8.47 -14.42
CA GLU A 418 -22.27 7.15 -14.66
C GLU A 418 -20.91 7.22 -15.36
N ALA A 419 -20.36 8.42 -15.60
CA ALA A 419 -19.07 8.59 -16.24
C ALA A 419 -17.94 8.72 -15.21
N ALA A 420 -16.73 8.31 -15.60
CA ALA A 420 -15.53 8.69 -14.88
C ALA A 420 -15.32 10.21 -15.01
N VAL A 421 -14.80 10.82 -13.95
CA VAL A 421 -14.68 12.27 -13.84
C VAL A 421 -13.25 12.64 -13.46
N GLU A 422 -12.76 13.69 -14.09
CA GLU A 422 -11.52 14.32 -13.73
C GLU A 422 -11.81 15.58 -12.93
N PHE A 423 -11.17 15.67 -11.77
CA PHE A 423 -11.20 16.83 -10.90
C PHE A 423 -9.83 17.50 -10.88
N GLU A 424 -9.82 18.82 -10.81
CA GLU A 424 -8.67 19.61 -10.36
C GLU A 424 -9.05 20.21 -9.01
N VAL A 425 -8.30 19.92 -7.96
CA VAL A 425 -8.60 20.31 -6.58
C VAL A 425 -7.42 21.12 -6.05
N GLU A 426 -7.70 22.33 -5.57
CA GLU A 426 -6.77 23.20 -4.85
C GLU A 426 -7.22 23.27 -3.39
N LEU A 427 -6.37 22.81 -2.47
CA LEU A 427 -6.58 23.05 -1.04
C LEU A 427 -6.01 24.43 -0.72
N VAL A 428 -6.87 25.43 -0.51
CA VAL A 428 -6.42 26.77 -0.16
C VAL A 428 -5.89 26.77 1.27
N ASP A 429 -6.73 26.35 2.21
CA ASP A 429 -6.38 26.17 3.63
C ASP A 429 -7.47 25.34 4.33
N PHE A 430 -7.30 25.04 5.62
CA PHE A 430 -8.32 24.40 6.45
C PHE A 430 -8.28 24.89 7.90
N GLU A 431 -9.40 24.77 8.61
CA GLU A 431 -9.44 25.05 10.05
C GLU A 431 -8.65 23.97 10.79
N ARG A 432 -7.50 24.34 11.35
CA ARG A 432 -6.73 23.46 12.23
C ARG A 432 -7.47 23.30 13.56
N GLU A 433 -8.41 22.37 13.61
CA GLU A 433 -8.96 21.94 14.89
C GLU A 433 -7.87 21.14 15.62
N GLY A 434 -7.52 21.56 16.83
CA GLY A 434 -6.70 20.73 17.70
C GLY A 434 -7.35 19.35 17.82
N HIS A 435 -6.54 18.29 17.97
CA HIS A 435 -7.06 16.97 18.28
C HIS A 435 -8.07 17.12 19.43
N TRP A 436 -9.27 16.55 19.32
CA TRP A 436 -10.36 16.80 20.28
C TRP A 436 -10.00 16.51 21.75
N ALA A 437 -8.99 15.66 21.99
CA ALA A 437 -8.42 15.40 23.32
C ALA A 437 -7.59 16.56 23.90
N ASN A 438 -7.16 17.50 23.05
CA ASN A 438 -6.38 18.69 23.39
C ASN A 438 -7.26 19.95 23.45
N LEU A 439 -8.55 19.85 23.13
CA LEU A 439 -9.50 20.95 23.28
C LEU A 439 -9.84 21.12 24.76
N SER A 440 -9.93 22.36 25.21
CA SER A 440 -10.57 22.66 26.48
C SER A 440 -12.03 22.21 26.46
N TRP A 441 -12.63 22.04 27.64
CA TRP A 441 -14.04 21.67 27.73
C TRP A 441 -14.98 22.70 27.09
N GLU A 442 -14.66 23.99 27.19
CA GLU A 442 -15.44 25.06 26.54
C GLU A 442 -15.43 24.93 25.01
N GLU A 443 -14.26 24.68 24.43
CA GLU A 443 -14.11 24.45 22.99
C GLU A 443 -14.81 23.17 22.54
N ARG A 444 -14.78 22.12 23.37
CA ARG A 444 -15.48 20.85 23.10
C ARG A 444 -17.00 21.02 23.12
N TRP A 445 -17.53 21.83 24.06
CA TRP A 445 -18.96 22.16 24.07
C TRP A 445 -19.36 22.96 22.84
N ALA A 446 -18.57 23.96 22.45
CA ALA A 446 -18.81 24.74 21.24
C ALA A 446 -18.80 23.86 19.97
N LEU A 447 -17.87 22.89 19.89
CA LEU A 447 -17.81 21.91 18.82
C LEU A 447 -19.08 21.02 18.78
N LEU A 448 -19.52 20.52 19.94
CA LEU A 448 -20.74 19.72 20.06
C LEU A 448 -21.99 20.49 19.63
N ASP A 449 -22.10 21.77 19.99
CA ASP A 449 -23.18 22.64 19.55
C ASP A 449 -23.15 22.86 18.03
N ARG A 450 -21.97 23.13 17.47
CA ARG A 450 -21.77 23.27 16.01
C ARG A 450 -22.18 22.00 15.26
N LEU A 451 -21.70 20.83 15.71
CA LEU A 451 -22.04 19.53 15.13
C LEU A 451 -23.54 19.25 15.19
N LYS A 452 -24.18 19.52 16.33
CA LYS A 452 -25.63 19.32 16.52
C LYS A 452 -26.43 20.25 15.61
N ALA A 453 -26.06 21.53 15.52
CA ALA A 453 -26.73 22.50 14.66
C ALA A 453 -26.65 22.10 13.18
N ARG A 454 -25.45 21.70 12.72
CA ARG A 454 -25.22 21.22 11.34
C ARG A 454 -25.98 19.93 11.05
N GLY A 455 -25.92 18.94 11.95
CA GLY A 455 -26.69 17.70 11.83
C GLY A 455 -28.19 17.96 11.73
N ASN A 456 -28.73 18.91 12.50
CA ASN A 456 -30.13 19.31 12.43
C ASN A 456 -30.48 19.96 11.09
N ALA A 457 -29.58 20.78 10.53
CA ALA A 457 -29.76 21.40 9.22
C ALA A 457 -29.79 20.34 8.10
N LEU A 458 -28.85 19.39 8.11
CA LEU A 458 -28.81 18.26 7.17
C LEU A 458 -30.06 17.39 7.26
N TYR A 459 -30.52 17.10 8.48
CA TYR A 459 -31.74 16.32 8.70
C TYR A 459 -32.97 17.03 8.10
N LYS A 460 -33.10 18.34 8.33
CA LYS A 460 -34.19 19.16 7.75
C LYS A 460 -34.13 19.21 6.22
N ALA A 461 -32.94 19.12 5.63
CA ALA A 461 -32.73 19.03 4.18
C ALA A 461 -32.97 17.61 3.61
N GLY A 462 -33.40 16.63 4.41
CA GLY A 462 -33.60 15.24 3.98
C GLY A 462 -32.31 14.43 3.78
N LYS A 463 -31.15 15.02 4.09
CA LYS A 463 -29.82 14.41 3.96
C LYS A 463 -29.50 13.49 5.14
N HIS A 464 -30.34 12.48 5.36
CA HIS A 464 -30.33 11.63 6.56
C HIS A 464 -28.99 10.90 6.79
N LYS A 465 -28.35 10.38 5.74
CA LYS A 465 -27.03 9.72 5.84
C LYS A 465 -25.97 10.64 6.44
N TYR A 466 -25.89 11.87 5.94
CA TYR A 466 -24.89 12.84 6.40
C TYR A 466 -25.21 13.39 7.78
N ALA A 467 -26.49 13.59 8.09
CA ALA A 467 -26.94 13.92 9.43
C ALA A 467 -26.53 12.84 10.44
N SER A 468 -26.71 11.55 10.12
CA SER A 468 -26.27 10.43 10.96
C SER A 468 -24.78 10.50 11.30
N ASN A 469 -23.90 10.77 10.32
CA ASN A 469 -22.45 10.86 10.57
C ASN A 469 -22.13 11.92 11.65
N ARG A 470 -22.79 13.09 11.61
CA ARG A 470 -22.58 14.16 12.58
C ARG A 470 -23.05 13.79 13.99
N TYR A 471 -24.18 13.12 14.11
CA TYR A 471 -24.65 12.65 15.42
C TYR A 471 -23.78 11.49 15.96
N GLN A 472 -23.26 10.62 15.10
CA GLN A 472 -22.28 9.62 15.52
C GLN A 472 -20.99 10.25 16.03
N ARG A 473 -20.53 11.34 15.39
CA ARG A 473 -19.38 12.12 15.88
C ARG A 473 -19.63 12.71 17.26
N ILE A 474 -20.82 13.23 17.52
CA ILE A 474 -21.22 13.67 18.86
C ILE A 474 -21.08 12.52 19.85
N LEU A 475 -21.59 11.33 19.55
CA LEU A 475 -21.46 10.16 20.43
C LEU A 475 -20.00 9.80 20.73
N GLN A 476 -19.13 9.80 19.72
CA GLN A 476 -17.70 9.57 19.91
C GLN A 476 -17.06 10.62 20.84
N LEU A 477 -17.45 11.89 20.69
CA LEU A 477 -16.94 13.00 21.50
C LEU A 477 -17.54 13.04 22.91
N VAL A 478 -18.67 12.40 23.20
CA VAL A 478 -19.23 12.33 24.56
C VAL A 478 -18.95 10.99 25.25
N ASP A 479 -18.68 9.91 24.52
CA ASP A 479 -18.28 8.63 25.14
C ASP A 479 -16.82 8.62 25.60
N SER A 480 -16.00 9.52 25.05
CA SER A 480 -14.63 9.75 25.51
C SER A 480 -14.52 10.65 26.75
N THR A 481 -15.59 10.80 27.52
CA THR A 481 -15.66 11.69 28.69
C THR A 481 -15.56 10.95 30.02
N ARG A 482 -14.75 9.89 30.10
CA ARG A 482 -14.51 9.13 31.34
C ARG A 482 -13.79 9.91 32.47
N ASP A 483 -13.54 11.20 32.25
CA ASP A 483 -12.74 12.07 33.12
C ASP A 483 -13.56 13.16 33.84
N PHE A 484 -14.90 13.10 33.82
CA PHE A 484 -15.72 14.05 34.56
C PHE A 484 -15.91 13.62 36.02
N GLU A 485 -15.46 14.47 36.95
CA GLU A 485 -15.79 14.38 38.38
C GLU A 485 -16.96 15.31 38.75
N ASP A 486 -17.29 16.29 37.90
CA ASP A 486 -18.38 17.25 38.10
C ASP A 486 -19.71 16.75 37.51
N GLN A 487 -20.77 16.80 38.32
CA GLN A 487 -22.10 16.33 37.95
C GLN A 487 -22.73 17.19 36.85
N GLU A 488 -22.51 18.50 36.82
CA GLU A 488 -23.07 19.38 35.79
C GLU A 488 -22.50 19.05 34.41
N ALA A 489 -21.20 18.78 34.33
CA ALA A 489 -20.55 18.33 33.10
C ALA A 489 -21.03 16.94 32.64
N ILE A 490 -21.27 16.01 33.58
CA ILE A 490 -21.88 14.69 33.28
C ILE A 490 -23.28 14.87 32.70
N ASP A 491 -24.14 15.64 33.37
CA ASP A 491 -25.52 15.88 32.94
C ASP A 491 -25.57 16.55 31.56
N ARG A 492 -24.66 17.51 31.31
CA ARG A 492 -24.52 18.16 30.01
C ARG A 492 -24.09 17.16 28.92
N SER A 493 -23.11 16.31 29.21
CA SER A 493 -22.64 15.25 28.31
C SER A 493 -23.76 14.27 27.95
N ASP A 494 -24.50 13.79 28.96
CA ASP A 494 -25.65 12.91 28.78
C ASP A 494 -26.76 13.57 27.98
N GLY A 495 -26.97 14.88 28.14
CA GLY A 495 -27.87 15.67 27.31
C GLY A 495 -27.50 15.66 25.82
N TYR A 496 -26.21 15.78 25.47
CA TYR A 496 -25.76 15.63 24.09
C TYR A 496 -25.89 14.19 23.59
N LYS A 497 -25.54 13.21 24.42
CA LYS A 497 -25.65 11.79 24.11
C LYS A 497 -27.08 11.39 23.77
N LEU A 498 -28.02 11.77 24.63
CA LEU A 498 -29.45 11.51 24.46
C LEU A 498 -30.00 12.19 23.19
N ALA A 499 -29.62 13.45 22.95
CA ALA A 499 -30.01 14.18 21.75
C ALA A 499 -29.49 13.51 20.47
N ALA A 500 -28.21 13.10 20.46
CA ALA A 500 -27.59 12.43 19.32
C ALA A 500 -28.22 11.06 19.05
N LEU A 501 -28.43 10.23 20.08
CA LEU A 501 -29.12 8.93 19.95
C LEU A 501 -30.52 9.08 19.35
N GLY A 502 -31.29 10.07 19.83
CA GLY A 502 -32.62 10.34 19.31
C GLY A 502 -32.62 10.81 17.87
N ASN A 503 -31.68 11.66 17.50
CA ASN A 503 -31.57 12.13 16.14
C ASN A 503 -31.04 11.04 15.19
N LEU A 504 -30.16 10.15 15.65
CA LEU A 504 -29.74 8.96 14.89
C LEU A 504 -30.91 8.03 14.59
N ALA A 505 -31.73 7.73 15.59
CA ALA A 505 -32.93 6.92 15.38
C ALA A 505 -33.86 7.54 14.32
N LEU A 506 -34.02 8.87 14.32
CA LEU A 506 -34.79 9.57 13.31
C LEU A 506 -34.16 9.51 11.90
N CYS A 507 -32.83 9.60 11.81
CA CYS A 507 -32.13 9.50 10.53
C CYS A 507 -32.27 8.09 9.94
N GLU A 508 -32.07 7.05 10.74
CA GLU A 508 -32.21 5.65 10.30
C GLU A 508 -33.66 5.30 9.91
N LEU A 509 -34.65 5.82 10.64
CA LEU A 509 -36.05 5.74 10.23
C LEU A 509 -36.29 6.40 8.86
N GLY A 510 -35.67 7.55 8.60
CA GLY A 510 -35.73 8.24 7.31
C GLY A 510 -35.03 7.48 6.17
N LEU A 511 -34.03 6.66 6.49
CA LEU A 511 -33.32 5.80 5.53
C LEU A 511 -34.02 4.46 5.27
N GLY A 512 -35.10 4.13 6.00
CA GLY A 512 -35.77 2.83 5.88
C GLY A 512 -35.15 1.72 6.74
N GLU A 513 -34.23 2.06 7.65
CA GLU A 513 -33.34 1.12 8.34
C GLU A 513 -33.85 0.81 9.75
N GLY A 514 -34.99 0.12 9.82
CA GLY A 514 -35.71 -0.13 11.08
C GLY A 514 -34.87 -0.82 12.16
N ALA A 515 -34.02 -1.78 11.81
CA ALA A 515 -33.18 -2.48 12.80
C ALA A 515 -32.19 -1.52 13.49
N ARG A 516 -31.47 -0.70 12.72
CA ARG A 516 -30.50 0.27 13.26
C ARG A 516 -31.19 1.37 14.08
N ALA A 517 -32.36 1.82 13.63
CA ALA A 517 -33.15 2.79 14.39
C ALA A 517 -33.55 2.26 15.78
N ALA A 518 -33.95 0.98 15.88
CA ALA A 518 -34.30 0.36 17.15
C ALA A 518 -33.10 0.27 18.11
N GLU A 519 -31.91 -0.08 17.61
CA GLU A 519 -30.68 -0.12 18.42
C GLU A 519 -30.32 1.24 19.03
N TRP A 520 -30.48 2.33 18.27
CA TRP A 520 -30.26 3.68 18.80
C TRP A 520 -31.28 4.06 19.87
N CYS A 521 -32.55 3.68 19.69
CA CYS A 521 -33.57 3.87 20.71
C CYS A 521 -33.29 3.04 21.98
N ASP A 522 -32.82 1.80 21.86
CA ASP A 522 -32.44 0.98 23.02
C ASP A 522 -31.32 1.62 23.83
N LYS A 523 -30.31 2.19 23.15
CA LYS A 523 -29.25 2.96 23.82
C LYS A 523 -29.80 4.20 24.53
N ALA A 524 -30.78 4.89 23.93
CA ALA A 524 -31.40 6.05 24.57
C ALA A 524 -32.26 5.67 25.78
N LEU A 525 -33.02 4.57 25.70
CA LEU A 525 -33.85 4.05 26.78
C LEU A 525 -33.02 3.53 27.97
N LYS A 526 -31.74 3.18 27.77
CA LYS A 526 -30.84 2.91 28.91
C LYS A 526 -30.53 4.16 29.74
N LEU A 527 -30.57 5.34 29.12
CA LEU A 527 -30.35 6.62 29.80
C LEU A 527 -31.67 7.20 30.33
N GLU A 528 -32.75 7.07 29.56
CA GLU A 528 -34.09 7.56 29.91
C GLU A 528 -35.15 6.45 29.70
N PRO A 529 -35.30 5.50 30.65
CA PRO A 529 -36.15 4.32 30.48
C PRO A 529 -37.63 4.61 30.22
N ASP A 530 -38.17 5.65 30.87
CA ASP A 530 -39.60 6.00 30.80
C ASP A 530 -39.90 7.07 29.73
N SER A 531 -39.06 7.17 28.70
CA SER A 531 -39.23 8.17 27.66
C SER A 531 -40.23 7.74 26.59
N ALA A 532 -41.45 8.27 26.67
CA ALA A 532 -42.51 8.05 25.68
C ALA A 532 -42.03 8.31 24.23
N LYS A 533 -41.18 9.32 24.04
CA LYS A 533 -40.58 9.69 22.75
C LYS A 533 -39.70 8.58 22.17
N PHE A 534 -38.84 7.96 22.98
CA PHE A 534 -37.94 6.90 22.50
C PHE A 534 -38.68 5.56 22.34
N LEU A 535 -39.63 5.25 23.23
CA LEU A 535 -40.52 4.09 23.08
C LEU A 535 -41.31 4.17 21.78
N PHE A 536 -41.91 5.32 21.49
CA PHE A 536 -42.65 5.56 20.24
C PHE A 536 -41.76 5.39 19.00
N ARG A 537 -40.53 5.95 19.01
CA ARG A 537 -39.57 5.81 17.91
C ARG A 537 -39.11 4.38 17.71
N LYS A 538 -38.81 3.65 18.80
CA LYS A 538 -38.46 2.22 18.77
C LYS A 538 -39.61 1.41 18.17
N ALA A 539 -40.84 1.69 18.59
CA ALA A 539 -41.99 1.00 18.06
C ALA A 539 -42.16 1.22 16.55
N LYS A 540 -41.99 2.46 16.07
CA LYS A 540 -41.99 2.76 14.63
C LYS A 540 -40.87 2.04 13.88
N ALA A 541 -39.70 1.88 14.51
CA ALA A 541 -38.57 1.14 13.96
C ALA A 541 -38.86 -0.37 13.83
N LEU A 542 -39.48 -0.96 14.85
CA LEU A 542 -39.95 -2.36 14.84
C LEU A 542 -41.08 -2.57 13.83
N SER A 543 -42.02 -1.62 13.72
CA SER A 543 -43.05 -1.60 12.68
C SER A 543 -42.45 -1.67 11.27
N LEU A 544 -41.35 -0.96 11.03
CA LEU A 544 -40.63 -0.95 9.76
C LEU A 544 -39.87 -2.25 9.51
N LYS A 545 -39.30 -2.84 10.57
CA LYS A 545 -38.61 -4.14 10.53
C LYS A 545 -39.57 -5.32 10.31
N GLY A 546 -40.83 -5.17 10.69
CA GLY A 546 -41.88 -6.20 10.58
C GLY A 546 -42.31 -6.82 11.91
N ASP A 547 -41.71 -6.39 13.02
CA ASP A 547 -41.98 -6.88 14.38
C ASP A 547 -43.21 -6.15 14.97
N HIS A 548 -44.36 -6.34 14.34
CA HIS A 548 -45.58 -5.55 14.60
C HIS A 548 -46.19 -5.75 16.00
N GLU A 549 -46.08 -6.95 16.58
CA GLU A 549 -46.62 -7.24 17.91
C GLU A 549 -45.85 -6.52 19.02
N GLU A 550 -44.52 -6.55 18.96
CA GLU A 550 -43.66 -5.82 19.90
C GLU A 550 -43.84 -4.30 19.72
N ALA A 551 -43.96 -3.84 18.47
CA ALA A 551 -44.26 -2.44 18.16
C ALA A 551 -45.58 -1.98 18.81
N ASP A 552 -46.66 -2.76 18.70
CA ASP A 552 -47.97 -2.40 19.27
C ASP A 552 -47.95 -2.32 20.81
N GLY A 553 -47.15 -3.19 21.46
CA GLY A 553 -46.89 -3.13 22.90
C GLY A 553 -46.23 -1.82 23.31
N LEU A 554 -45.12 -1.46 22.65
CA LEU A 554 -44.38 -0.22 22.92
C LEU A 554 -45.19 1.04 22.59
N LEU A 555 -46.03 1.02 21.55
CA LEU A 555 -46.93 2.15 21.22
C LEU A 555 -47.98 2.38 22.32
N SER A 556 -48.49 1.29 22.91
CA SER A 556 -49.47 1.36 23.99
C SER A 556 -48.82 1.90 25.28
N GLU A 557 -47.59 1.48 25.56
CA GLU A 557 -46.81 1.99 26.69
C GLU A 557 -46.43 3.47 26.50
N ALA A 558 -45.97 3.85 25.31
CA ALA A 558 -45.63 5.24 24.99
C ALA A 558 -46.84 6.17 25.15
N ALA A 559 -48.02 5.78 24.66
CA ALA A 559 -49.26 6.53 24.80
C ALA A 559 -49.76 6.63 26.26
N ARG A 560 -49.41 5.64 27.11
CA ARG A 560 -49.72 5.67 28.53
C ARG A 560 -48.84 6.70 29.27
N LEU A 561 -47.57 6.79 28.88
CA LEU A 561 -46.59 7.70 29.49
C LEU A 561 -46.79 9.15 29.02
N ASP A 562 -47.09 9.35 27.73
CA ASP A 562 -47.44 10.64 27.16
C ASP A 562 -48.75 10.54 26.36
N PRO A 563 -49.88 10.95 26.95
CA PRO A 563 -51.17 10.93 26.25
C PRO A 563 -51.23 11.79 24.97
N SER A 564 -50.32 12.76 24.79
CA SER A 564 -50.34 13.63 23.60
C SER A 564 -50.00 12.87 22.30
N ILE A 565 -49.22 11.78 22.40
CA ILE A 565 -48.86 10.92 21.25
C ILE A 565 -49.87 9.79 21.01
N ALA A 566 -50.92 9.67 21.82
CA ALA A 566 -51.88 8.57 21.73
C ALA A 566 -52.55 8.46 20.35
N SER A 567 -52.88 9.60 19.73
CA SER A 567 -53.49 9.62 18.38
C SER A 567 -52.53 9.08 17.31
N ASP A 568 -51.25 9.45 17.36
CA ASP A 568 -50.24 8.95 16.43
C ASP A 568 -49.93 7.47 16.69
N ALA A 569 -49.93 7.05 17.96
CA ALA A 569 -49.77 5.66 18.35
C ALA A 569 -50.95 4.78 17.89
N ASP A 570 -52.18 5.28 17.96
CA ASP A 570 -53.35 4.61 17.40
C ASP A 570 -53.25 4.45 15.89
N ARG A 571 -52.77 5.49 15.20
CA ARG A 571 -52.57 5.46 13.74
C ARG A 571 -51.54 4.42 13.32
N GLU A 572 -50.39 4.38 13.99
CA GLU A 572 -49.34 3.40 13.66
C GLU A 572 -49.78 1.97 14.01
N ARG A 573 -50.47 1.75 15.15
CA ARG A 573 -51.07 0.45 15.48
C ARG A 573 -52.11 0.00 14.45
N ALA A 574 -52.95 0.93 13.97
CA ALA A 574 -53.89 0.63 12.90
C ALA A 574 -53.18 0.24 11.59
N ALA A 575 -52.06 0.91 11.26
CA ALA A 575 -51.23 0.56 10.13
C ALA A 575 -50.57 -0.82 10.29
N ASN A 576 -50.04 -1.15 11.47
CA ASN A 576 -49.49 -2.46 11.81
C ASN A 576 -50.52 -3.58 11.64
N ARG A 577 -51.74 -3.40 12.18
CA ARG A 577 -52.84 -4.35 11.99
C ARG A 577 -53.20 -4.56 10.52
N ALA A 578 -53.19 -3.48 9.73
CA ALA A 578 -53.43 -3.58 8.30
C ALA A 578 -52.30 -4.35 7.58
N ARG A 579 -51.03 -4.12 7.94
CA ARG A 579 -49.87 -4.85 7.41
C ARG A 579 -49.93 -6.34 7.75
N LEU A 580 -50.26 -6.69 9.00
CA LEU A 580 -50.46 -8.07 9.45
C LEU A 580 -51.56 -8.78 8.67
N ARG A 581 -52.76 -8.19 8.57
CA ARG A 581 -53.87 -8.75 7.78
C ARG A 581 -53.48 -8.94 6.31
N ALA A 582 -52.77 -7.97 5.72
CA ALA A 582 -52.29 -8.09 4.35
C ALA A 582 -51.21 -9.16 4.16
N ALA A 583 -50.42 -9.46 5.20
CA ALA A 583 -49.44 -10.55 5.20
C ALA A 583 -50.14 -11.91 5.35
N GLU A 584 -51.10 -12.04 6.27
CA GLU A 584 -51.95 -13.22 6.45
C GLU A 584 -52.75 -13.55 5.19
N ASP A 585 -53.37 -12.54 4.57
CA ASP A 585 -54.09 -12.71 3.29
C ASP A 585 -53.16 -13.16 2.16
N ARG A 586 -51.93 -12.65 2.11
CA ARG A 586 -50.90 -13.08 1.15
C ARG A 586 -50.48 -14.53 1.41
N GLN A 587 -50.23 -14.91 2.66
CA GLN A 587 -49.93 -16.29 3.05
C GLN A 587 -51.10 -17.22 2.71
N ARG A 588 -52.34 -16.84 3.03
CA ARG A 588 -53.55 -17.63 2.73
C ARG A 588 -53.74 -17.84 1.22
N LYS A 589 -53.51 -16.79 0.41
CA LYS A 589 -53.56 -16.89 -1.06
C LYS A 589 -52.41 -17.74 -1.62
N GLY A 590 -51.20 -17.64 -1.05
CA GLY A 590 -50.04 -18.47 -1.41
C GLY A 590 -50.25 -19.95 -1.10
N PHE A 591 -50.75 -20.27 0.10
CA PHE A 591 -51.09 -21.63 0.51
C PHE A 591 -52.29 -22.20 -0.28
N GLY A 592 -53.29 -21.37 -0.60
CA GLY A 592 -54.42 -21.76 -1.44
C GLY A 592 -54.04 -22.12 -2.89
N GLY A 593 -52.89 -21.65 -3.39
CA GLY A 593 -52.31 -22.07 -4.67
C GLY A 593 -51.62 -23.43 -4.61
N PHE A 594 -51.16 -23.85 -3.44
CA PHE A 594 -50.42 -25.10 -3.22
C PHE A 594 -51.31 -26.35 -3.21
N PHE A 595 -52.60 -26.20 -2.89
CA PHE A 595 -53.58 -27.31 -2.84
C PHE A 595 -54.45 -27.46 -4.09
N LYS A 596 -54.16 -26.74 -5.19
CA LYS A 596 -54.84 -26.98 -6.47
C LYS A 596 -54.27 -28.24 -7.13
N PRO A 597 -55.05 -29.31 -7.38
CA PRO A 597 -54.55 -30.50 -8.07
C PRO A 597 -54.19 -30.16 -9.52
N GLN A 598 -52.98 -30.54 -9.95
CA GLN A 598 -52.59 -30.52 -11.37
C GLN A 598 -53.55 -31.41 -12.16
N LYS A 599 -54.35 -30.82 -13.06
CA LYS A 599 -55.05 -31.60 -14.08
C LYS A 599 -53.99 -32.21 -15.01
N ALA A 600 -53.89 -33.54 -14.97
CA ALA A 600 -53.04 -34.34 -15.84
C ALA A 600 -53.35 -34.06 -17.32
N ALA A 601 -52.33 -33.63 -18.06
CA ALA A 601 -52.33 -33.67 -19.52
C ALA A 601 -51.89 -35.08 -19.95
N ALA A 602 -52.84 -35.90 -20.39
CA ALA A 602 -52.55 -37.17 -21.05
C ALA A 602 -52.04 -36.87 -22.47
N ALA A 603 -50.73 -37.01 -22.68
CA ALA A 603 -50.10 -37.06 -23.99
C ALA A 603 -49.81 -38.53 -24.35
N GLY A 604 -50.26 -38.93 -25.55
CA GLY A 604 -50.18 -40.29 -26.05
C GLY A 604 -48.75 -40.77 -26.29
N ALA A 605 -48.50 -42.03 -25.95
CA ALA A 605 -47.32 -42.78 -26.35
C ALA A 605 -47.69 -43.66 -27.55
N ALA A 606 -47.12 -43.34 -28.71
CA ALA A 606 -47.18 -44.15 -29.92
C ALA A 606 -46.31 -45.41 -29.75
N ALA A 607 -46.88 -46.56 -30.11
CA ALA A 607 -46.20 -47.84 -30.20
C ALA A 607 -45.39 -47.94 -31.49
N VAL A 608 -44.18 -48.52 -31.41
CA VAL A 608 -43.44 -49.07 -32.55
C VAL A 608 -43.25 -50.57 -32.28
N PRO A 609 -43.75 -51.47 -33.15
CA PRO A 609 -43.47 -52.90 -33.04
C PRO A 609 -42.15 -53.25 -33.73
N ALA A 610 -41.40 -54.17 -33.10
CA ALA A 610 -40.23 -54.80 -33.70
C ALA A 610 -40.66 -55.97 -34.60
N GLN A 611 -40.20 -55.98 -35.85
CA GLN A 611 -40.04 -57.19 -36.67
C GLN A 611 -38.86 -56.99 -37.65
N GLY A 612 -37.98 -57.99 -37.72
CA GLY A 612 -37.07 -58.24 -38.85
C GLY A 612 -35.62 -57.90 -38.59
#